data_AF-K1YS79-F1
#
_entry.id   AF-K1YS79-F1
#
_cell.length_a   1.000
_cell.length_b   1.000
_cell.length_c   1.000
_cell.angle_alpha   90.00
_cell.angle_beta   90.00
_cell.angle_gamma   90.00
#
_symmetry.space_group_name_H-M   'P 1'
#
loop_
_entity.id
_entity.type
_entity.pdbx_description
1 polymer ?
#
loop_
_entity_poly.entity_id
_entity_poly.type
_entity_poly.pdbx_seq_one_letter_code
_entity_poly.pdbx_strand_id
1 'polypeptide(L)' 'EERVQAVTRDGTFLTTVTTEEWVYNFGPDRFLYHLKFLDDRLVEIRTGEYGY' A
#
# COMPACT_ATOMS: atom_id res chain seq x y z
N GLU A 1 -10.65 12.03 9.71
CA GLU A 1 -11.58 11.31 8.82
C GLU A 1 -12.34 10.27 9.63
N GLU A 2 -13.67 10.21 9.50
CA GLU A 2 -14.51 9.20 10.14
C GLU A 2 -14.59 7.97 9.23
N ARG A 3 -14.08 6.81 9.69
CA ARG A 3 -14.17 5.57 8.92
C ARG A 3 -15.50 4.89 9.19
N VAL A 4 -16.27 4.73 8.12
CA VAL A 4 -17.48 3.90 8.14
C VAL A 4 -17.05 2.44 8.34
N GLN A 5 -17.51 1.81 9.42
CA GLN A 5 -17.35 0.38 9.64
C GLN A 5 -18.66 -0.32 9.26
N ALA A 6 -18.60 -1.24 8.30
CA ALA A 6 -19.73 -2.11 7.99
C ALA A 6 -19.63 -3.38 8.86
N VAL A 7 -20.67 -3.70 9.61
CA VAL A 7 -20.70 -4.91 10.44
C VAL A 7 -21.33 -6.05 9.63
N THR A 8 -20.61 -7.16 9.47
CA THR A 8 -21.17 -8.37 8.84
C THR A 8 -22.05 -9.13 9.82
N ARG A 9 -22.86 -10.05 9.29
CA ARG A 9 -23.82 -10.84 10.07
C ARG A 9 -23.16 -11.73 11.14
N ASP A 10 -21.89 -12.06 10.95
CA ASP A 10 -21.07 -12.88 11.85
C ASP A 10 -20.32 -12.07 12.92
N GLY A 11 -20.57 -10.75 13.00
CA GLY A 11 -19.92 -9.87 13.97
C GLY A 11 -18.53 -9.38 13.55
N THR A 12 -18.13 -9.62 12.30
CA THR A 12 -16.87 -9.09 11.76
C THR A 12 -17.07 -7.64 11.33
N PHE A 13 -16.13 -6.77 11.70
CA PHE A 13 -16.09 -5.40 11.21
C PHE A 13 -15.32 -5.36 9.88
N LEU A 14 -16.01 -4.98 8.80
CA LEU A 14 -15.37 -4.56 7.57
C LEU A 14 -15.04 -3.08 7.71
N THR A 15 -13.76 -2.76 7.62
CA THR A 15 -13.30 -1.39 7.50
C THR A 15 -12.80 -1.15 6.08
N THR A 16 -13.17 -0.02 5.50
CA THR A 16 -12.55 0.43 4.27
C THR A 16 -11.16 0.98 4.62
N VAL A 17 -10.13 0.47 3.95
CA VAL A 17 -8.76 0.99 4.03
C VAL A 17 -8.38 1.56 2.66
N THR A 18 -7.73 2.72 2.66
CA THR A 18 -7.13 3.25 1.43
C THR A 18 -5.83 2.50 1.18
N THR A 19 -5.67 1.97 -0.03
CA THR A 19 -4.42 1.32 -0.47
C THR A 19 -3.78 2.18 -1.54
N GLU A 20 -2.51 2.53 -1.36
CA GLU A 20 -1.72 3.28 -2.32
C GLU A 20 -0.44 2.52 -2.66
N GLU A 21 -0.02 2.61 -3.91
CA GLU A 21 1.22 2.00 -4.39
C GLU A 21 2.08 3.06 -5.06
N TRP A 22 3.31 3.19 -4.59
CA TRP A 22 4.28 4.16 -5.06
C TRP A 22 5.47 3.44 -5.67
N VAL A 23 5.97 3.94 -6.80
CA VAL A 23 7.17 3.40 -7.44
C VAL A 23 8.26 4.47 -7.43
N TYR A 24 9.36 4.17 -6.74
CA TYR A 24 10.55 4.99 -6.77
C TYR A 24 11.54 4.41 -7.78
N ASN A 25 11.92 5.25 -8.74
CA ASN A 25 12.96 4.96 -9.72
C ASN A 25 14.24 5.72 -9.37
N PHE A 26 15.33 5.01 -9.13
CA PHE A 26 16.64 5.56 -8.79
C PHE A 26 17.64 5.54 -9.97
N GLY A 27 17.16 5.26 -11.17
CA GLY A 27 17.94 5.13 -12.40
C GLY A 27 18.35 3.69 -12.74
N PRO A 28 19.00 3.50 -13.90
CA PRO A 28 19.21 2.18 -14.51
C PRO A 28 20.13 1.24 -13.74
N ASP A 29 21.04 1.76 -12.90
CA ASP A 29 21.97 0.93 -12.12
C ASP A 29 21.39 0.47 -10.77
N ARG A 30 20.13 0.79 -10.47
CA ARG A 30 19.48 0.50 -9.18
C ARG A 30 18.11 -0.12 -9.37
N PHE A 31 17.68 -0.97 -8.44
CA PHE A 31 16.34 -1.54 -8.47
C PHE A 31 15.26 -0.49 -8.22
N LEU A 32 14.12 -0.62 -8.89
CA LEU A 32 12.87 0.07 -8.57
C LEU A 32 12.38 -0.35 -7.20
N TYR A 33 11.83 0.59 -6.45
CA TYR A 33 11.24 0.32 -5.14
C TYR A 33 9.74 0.50 -5.23
N HIS A 34 9.01 -0.57 -4.97
CA HIS A 34 7.56 -0.58 -4.87
C HIS A 34 7.18 -0.47 -3.39
N LEU A 35 6.50 0.60 -3.02
CA LEU A 35 6.06 0.88 -1.67
C LEU A 35 4.55 0.77 -1.61
N LYS A 36 4.04 -0.02 -0.67
CA LYS A 36 2.61 -0.17 -0.44
C LYS A 36 2.21 0.50 0.86
N PHE A 37 1.26 1.41 0.77
CA PHE A 37 0.69 2.09 1.92
C PHE A 37 -0.72 1.59 2.17
N LEU A 38 -1.05 1.38 3.46
CA LEU A 38 -2.39 1.20 3.95
C LEU A 38 -2.70 2.34 4.92
N ASP A 39 -3.59 3.22 4.51
CA ASP A 39 -3.98 4.42 5.26
C ASP A 39 -2.77 5.22 5.78
N ASP A 40 -2.00 5.74 4.83
CA ASP A 40 -0.79 6.54 5.06
C ASP A 40 0.35 5.81 5.78
N ARG A 41 0.20 4.52 6.10
CA ARG A 41 1.25 3.71 6.72
C ARG A 41 1.90 2.80 5.70
N LEU A 42 3.22 2.90 5.58
CA LEU A 42 4.01 1.97 4.78
C LEU A 42 3.95 0.58 5.43
N VAL A 43 3.37 -0.37 4.73
CA VAL A 43 3.24 -1.76 5.22
C VAL A 43 4.15 -2.73 4.47
N GLU A 44 4.63 -2.34 3.29
CA GLU A 44 5.45 -3.21 2.46
C GLU A 44 6.42 -2.42 1.57
N ILE A 45 7.62 -2.97 1.43
CA ILE A 45 8.63 -2.51 0.47
C ILE A 45 9.07 -3.74 -0.33
N ARG A 46 8.99 -3.66 -1.66
CA ARG A 46 9.51 -4.67 -2.57
C ARG A 46 10.48 -4.04 -3.57
N THR A 47 11.52 -4.76 -3.91
CA THR A 47 12.39 -4.42 -5.04
C THR A 47 11.82 -5.01 -6.32
N GLY A 48 11.72 -4.20 -7.36
CA GLY A 48 11.34 -4.61 -8.72
C GLY A 48 12.55 -4.85 -9.60
N GLU A 49 12.37 -4.63 -10.90
CA GLU A 49 13.45 -4.66 -11.88
C GLU A 49 14.40 -3.46 -11.72
N TYR A 50 15.44 -3.39 -12.54
CA TYR A 50 16.28 -2.20 -12.63
C TYR A 50 15.47 -0.99 -13.13
N GLY A 51 15.83 0.19 -12.65
CA GLY A 51 15.22 1.45 -13.07
C GLY A 51 15.54 1.83 -14.51
N TYR A 52 15.08 3.02 -14.87
CA TYR A 52 15.31 3.63 -16.19
C TYR A 52 15.73 5.09 -16.05
#